data_AF-A0A2V1DMV6-F1
#
_entry.id   AF-A0A2V1DMV6-F1
#
_cell.length_a   1.000
_cell.length_b   1.000
_cell.length_c   1.000
_cell.angle_alpha   90.00
_cell.angle_beta   90.00
_cell.angle_gamma   90.00
#
_symmetry.space_group_name_H-M   'P 1'
#
loop_
_entity.id
_entity.type
_entity.pdbx_description
1 polymer ?
#
loop_
_entity_poly.entity_id
_entity_poly.type
_entity_poly.pdbx_seq_one_letter_code
_entity_poly.pdbx_strand_id
1 'polypeptide(L)'
;MKSGLVLNWEGLFIFLFNRHAAVNPIAANMLNVIAKLEATKLEWSVIRPGIFLDYYVKDLPSYVKQSGIIVDLVNHFAALPGTGETPVPMTWTFDIGKYVAALVGTSDTWERYYYIRGDTPSYGKVVAAAEKGLGVKFAVSYDSVETLRKGEMTDMPAFEGLAAAFGGGEQGMTFVKKLMASNALWIEEGDADYPGPFLNEMFPEIKPVTLEEAWSRVA
;
A
#
# COMPACT_ATOMS: atom_id res chain seq x y z
N MET A 1 -26.09 -31.31 3.11
CA MET A 1 -24.78 -30.91 3.65
C MET A 1 -24.18 -29.89 2.68
N LYS A 2 -24.02 -28.64 3.11
CA LYS A 2 -23.40 -27.58 2.32
C LYS A 2 -21.91 -27.88 2.23
N SER A 3 -21.40 -28.24 1.06
CA SER A 3 -19.97 -28.27 0.78
C SER A 3 -19.48 -26.83 0.65
N GLY A 4 -19.11 -26.21 1.79
CA GLY A 4 -18.35 -24.96 1.77
C GLY A 4 -16.96 -25.27 1.20
N LEU A 5 -16.64 -24.70 0.04
CA LEU A 5 -15.25 -24.55 -0.36
C LEU A 5 -14.58 -23.68 0.71
N VAL A 6 -13.77 -24.30 1.57
CA VAL A 6 -12.79 -23.56 2.35
C VAL A 6 -11.72 -23.15 1.34
N LEU A 7 -11.83 -21.94 0.79
CA LEU A 7 -10.70 -21.28 0.14
C LEU A 7 -9.61 -21.16 1.21
N ASN A 8 -8.54 -21.94 1.07
CA ASN A 8 -7.36 -21.74 1.90
C ASN A 8 -6.78 -20.34 1.62
N TRP A 9 -6.11 -19.75 2.61
CA TRP A 9 -5.59 -18.39 2.47
C TRP A 9 -4.68 -18.26 1.25
N GLU A 10 -3.86 -19.26 0.94
CA GLU A 10 -3.05 -19.29 -0.28
C GLU A 10 -3.87 -19.14 -1.58
N GLY A 11 -5.01 -19.85 -1.69
CA GLY A 11 -5.91 -19.76 -2.84
C GLY A 11 -6.62 -18.40 -2.93
N LEU A 12 -7.00 -17.81 -1.80
CA LEU A 12 -7.51 -16.44 -1.75
C LEU A 12 -6.40 -15.44 -2.15
N PHE A 13 -5.17 -15.63 -1.68
CA PHE A 13 -4.03 -14.79 -2.01
C PHE A 13 -3.67 -14.84 -3.49
N ILE A 14 -3.63 -16.01 -4.10
CA ILE A 14 -3.39 -16.19 -5.53
C ILE A 14 -4.54 -15.58 -6.35
N PHE A 15 -5.79 -15.74 -5.90
CA PHE A 15 -6.95 -15.13 -6.54
C PHE A 15 -6.89 -13.60 -6.52
N LEU A 16 -6.60 -13.01 -5.36
CA LEU A 16 -6.43 -11.57 -5.22
C LEU A 16 -5.26 -11.06 -6.06
N PHE A 17 -4.12 -11.76 -6.06
CA PHE A 17 -2.96 -11.37 -6.87
C PHE A 17 -3.22 -11.45 -8.38
N ASN A 18 -3.90 -12.50 -8.86
CA ASN A 18 -4.25 -12.61 -10.26
C ASN A 18 -5.29 -11.56 -10.68
N ARG A 19 -6.26 -11.27 -9.80
CA ARG A 19 -7.20 -10.15 -9.98
C ARG A 19 -6.44 -8.83 -10.07
N HIS A 20 -5.42 -8.63 -9.25
CA HIS A 20 -4.60 -7.43 -9.27
C HIS A 20 -3.74 -7.34 -10.54
N ALA A 21 -3.06 -8.42 -10.91
CA ALA A 21 -2.18 -8.48 -12.08
C ALA A 21 -2.89 -8.22 -13.41
N ALA A 22 -4.18 -8.54 -13.52
CA ALA A 22 -4.96 -8.26 -14.73
C ALA A 22 -5.11 -6.76 -15.04
N VAL A 23 -5.01 -5.90 -14.02
CA VAL A 23 -5.20 -4.44 -14.15
C VAL A 23 -3.99 -3.62 -13.69
N ASN A 24 -3.08 -4.24 -12.94
CA ASN A 24 -1.87 -3.64 -12.40
C ASN A 24 -0.61 -4.34 -12.96
N PRO A 25 0.10 -3.74 -13.92
CA PRO A 25 1.30 -4.34 -14.53
C PRO A 25 2.45 -4.51 -13.52
N ILE A 26 2.46 -3.75 -12.42
CA ILE A 26 3.43 -3.93 -11.33
C ILE A 26 3.16 -5.27 -10.62
N ALA A 27 1.89 -5.57 -10.33
CA ALA A 27 1.50 -6.86 -9.76
C ALA A 27 1.80 -8.02 -10.72
N ALA A 28 1.56 -7.85 -12.02
CA ALA A 28 1.92 -8.85 -13.03
C ALA A 28 3.44 -9.10 -13.08
N ASN A 29 4.26 -8.05 -13.02
CA ASN A 29 5.71 -8.19 -12.97
C ASN A 29 6.17 -8.90 -11.69
N MET A 30 5.57 -8.59 -10.54
CA MET A 30 5.86 -9.28 -9.28
C MET A 30 5.55 -10.78 -9.36
N LEU A 31 4.39 -11.16 -9.94
CA LEU A 31 4.05 -12.57 -10.18
C LEU A 31 5.05 -13.26 -11.11
N ASN A 32 5.51 -12.59 -12.16
CA ASN A 32 6.53 -13.12 -13.06
C ASN A 32 7.88 -13.34 -12.34
N VAL A 33 8.26 -12.45 -11.42
CA VAL A 33 9.46 -12.62 -10.59
C VAL A 33 9.30 -13.81 -9.64
N ILE A 34 8.14 -13.91 -8.98
CA ILE A 34 7.81 -15.03 -8.09
C ILE A 34 7.89 -16.36 -8.85
N ALA A 35 7.23 -16.47 -10.00
CA ALA A 35 7.25 -17.69 -10.81
C ALA A 35 8.68 -18.09 -11.25
N LYS A 36 9.54 -17.09 -11.54
CA LYS A 36 10.96 -17.34 -11.84
C LYS A 36 11.72 -17.83 -10.62
N LEU A 37 11.48 -17.27 -9.43
CA LEU A 37 12.12 -17.71 -8.18
C LEU A 37 11.68 -19.12 -7.79
N GLU A 38 10.40 -19.47 -7.98
CA GLU A 38 9.84 -20.82 -7.76
C GLU A 38 10.52 -21.89 -8.62
N ALA A 39 10.97 -21.53 -9.82
CA ALA A 39 11.70 -22.43 -10.70
C ALA A 39 13.18 -22.64 -10.30
N THR A 40 13.66 -21.96 -9.26
CA THR A 40 15.04 -22.10 -8.76
C THR A 40 15.13 -22.95 -7.49
N LYS A 41 16.36 -23.17 -7.02
CA LYS A 41 16.65 -23.77 -5.70
C LYS A 41 17.02 -22.72 -4.66
N LEU A 42 16.85 -21.43 -4.96
CA LEU A 42 17.17 -20.36 -4.03
C LEU A 42 16.16 -20.35 -2.90
N GLU A 43 16.63 -20.02 -1.69
CA GLU A 43 15.75 -19.63 -0.60
C GLU A 43 15.29 -18.19 -0.84
N TRP A 44 13.99 -17.93 -0.71
CA TRP A 44 13.43 -16.60 -0.97
C TRP A 44 12.10 -16.39 -0.26
N SER A 45 11.79 -15.13 0.00
CA SER A 45 10.54 -14.70 0.62
C SER A 45 10.06 -13.38 0.02
N VAL A 46 8.76 -13.15 0.07
CA VAL A 46 8.12 -11.89 -0.31
C VAL A 46 7.75 -11.12 0.95
N ILE A 47 8.30 -9.92 1.10
CA ILE A 47 7.97 -9.01 2.20
C ILE A 47 6.87 -8.06 1.75
N ARG A 48 5.76 -8.01 2.50
CA ARG A 48 4.62 -7.12 2.25
C ARG A 48 4.46 -6.11 3.39
N PRO A 49 4.96 -4.88 3.20
CA PRO A 49 5.01 -3.91 4.28
C PRO A 49 3.78 -2.97 4.36
N GLY A 50 2.74 -3.23 3.58
CA GLY A 50 1.66 -2.27 3.37
C GLY A 50 2.12 -1.08 2.51
N ILE A 51 1.51 0.09 2.73
CA ILE A 51 1.86 1.34 2.04
C ILE A 51 3.04 2.02 2.75
N PHE A 52 3.90 2.71 2.01
CA PHE A 52 4.98 3.47 2.63
C PHE A 52 4.44 4.70 3.35
N LEU A 53 4.73 4.80 4.66
CA LEU A 53 4.36 5.96 5.48
C LEU A 53 5.01 7.24 4.97
N ASP A 54 6.19 7.11 4.36
CA ASP A 54 6.99 8.17 3.72
C ASP A 54 6.18 9.05 2.75
N TYR A 55 5.14 8.51 2.11
CA TYR A 55 4.30 9.29 1.20
C TYR A 55 3.45 10.35 1.91
N TYR A 56 3.21 10.18 3.20
CA TYR A 56 2.18 10.91 3.95
C TYR A 56 2.71 11.78 5.09
N VAL A 57 4.03 11.97 5.15
CA VAL A 57 4.68 12.85 6.12
C VAL A 57 5.72 13.69 5.39
N LYS A 58 5.47 15.00 5.28
CA LYS A 58 6.39 15.91 4.61
C LYS A 58 7.71 16.00 5.40
N ASP A 59 8.83 16.03 4.69
CA ASP A 59 10.19 16.14 5.26
C ASP A 59 10.63 14.97 6.17
N LEU A 60 9.86 13.88 6.25
CA LEU A 60 10.30 12.66 6.94
C LEU A 60 11.53 12.09 6.21
N PRO A 61 12.61 11.71 6.92
CA PRO A 61 13.78 11.12 6.28
C PRO A 61 13.40 9.91 5.44
N SER A 62 13.74 9.96 4.14
CA SER A 62 13.34 8.94 3.19
C SER A 62 14.27 8.88 1.98
N TYR A 63 14.38 7.68 1.41
CA TYR A 63 14.99 7.44 0.09
C TYR A 63 13.94 7.16 -1.00
N VAL A 64 12.64 7.14 -0.66
CA VAL A 64 11.58 6.98 -1.65
C VAL A 64 11.11 8.33 -2.15
N LYS A 65 10.81 8.41 -3.45
CA LYS A 65 10.20 9.63 -4.01
C LYS A 65 8.80 9.77 -3.44
N GLN A 66 8.52 10.92 -2.83
CA GLN A 66 7.18 11.22 -2.34
C GLN A 66 6.16 11.15 -3.48
N SER A 67 5.05 10.46 -3.23
CA SER A 67 4.02 10.17 -4.24
C SER A 67 2.65 10.47 -3.66
N GLY A 68 1.85 11.27 -4.38
CA GLY A 68 0.47 11.59 -3.99
C GLY A 68 -0.50 10.46 -4.33
N ILE A 69 -0.43 9.36 -3.59
CA ILE A 69 -1.32 8.20 -3.75
C ILE A 69 -2.46 8.35 -2.75
N ILE A 70 -3.70 8.56 -3.22
CA ILE A 70 -4.91 8.89 -2.41
C ILE A 70 -4.85 10.25 -1.72
N VAL A 71 -3.72 10.59 -1.09
CA VAL A 71 -3.46 11.87 -0.42
C VAL A 71 -2.24 12.54 -1.06
N ASP A 72 -2.44 13.73 -1.61
CA ASP A 72 -1.41 14.56 -2.23
C ASP A 72 -1.02 15.69 -1.27
N LEU A 73 0.12 15.51 -0.59
CA LEU A 73 0.63 16.50 0.35
C LEU A 73 1.11 17.78 -0.33
N VAL A 74 1.50 17.74 -1.61
CA VAL A 74 2.05 18.91 -2.32
C VAL A 74 0.93 19.85 -2.72
N ASN A 75 -0.17 19.30 -3.23
CA ASN A 75 -1.31 20.07 -3.70
C ASN A 75 -2.44 20.20 -2.67
N HIS A 76 -2.24 19.64 -1.46
CA HIS A 76 -3.23 19.63 -0.38
C HIS A 76 -4.58 19.09 -0.84
N PHE A 77 -4.56 17.95 -1.54
CA PHE A 77 -5.73 17.32 -2.12
C PHE A 77 -5.82 15.85 -1.71
N ALA A 78 -7.01 15.32 -1.51
CA ALA A 78 -7.20 13.89 -1.28
C ALA A 78 -8.48 13.39 -1.96
N ALA A 79 -8.38 12.22 -2.58
CA ALA A 79 -9.51 11.49 -3.16
C ALA A 79 -9.69 10.17 -2.41
N LEU A 80 -10.48 10.20 -1.35
CA LEU A 80 -10.61 9.10 -0.41
C LEU A 80 -11.56 8.03 -0.94
N PRO A 81 -11.22 6.74 -0.83
CA PRO A 81 -12.16 5.70 -1.19
C PRO A 81 -13.24 5.51 -0.11
N GLY A 82 -14.47 5.26 -0.53
CA GLY A 82 -15.59 4.99 0.36
C GLY A 82 -15.82 6.11 1.37
N THR A 83 -15.79 5.79 2.66
CA THR A 83 -15.91 6.78 3.76
C THR A 83 -14.55 7.34 4.20
N GLY A 84 -13.44 6.80 3.69
CA GLY A 84 -12.09 7.12 4.17
C GLY A 84 -11.77 6.58 5.56
N GLU A 85 -12.58 5.65 6.08
CA GLU A 85 -12.44 5.08 7.44
C GLU A 85 -11.78 3.69 7.45
N THR A 86 -11.65 3.04 6.30
CA THR A 86 -11.02 1.73 6.20
C THR A 86 -9.55 1.79 6.65
N PRO A 87 -9.13 0.95 7.62
CA PRO A 87 -7.75 0.89 8.07
C PRO A 87 -6.81 0.38 6.97
N VAL A 88 -5.64 1.01 6.85
CA VAL A 88 -4.62 0.65 5.86
C VAL A 88 -3.28 0.46 6.55
N PRO A 89 -2.62 -0.71 6.46
CA PRO A 89 -1.27 -0.88 6.95
C PRO A 89 -0.30 0.09 6.27
N MET A 90 0.37 0.90 7.08
CA MET A 90 1.42 1.81 6.64
C MET A 90 2.70 1.55 7.43
N THR A 91 3.84 1.52 6.75
CA THR A 91 5.13 1.27 7.41
C THR A 91 6.17 2.24 6.88
N TRP A 92 6.93 2.87 7.79
CA TRP A 92 8.07 3.70 7.41
C TRP A 92 9.19 2.84 6.83
N THR A 93 9.75 3.27 5.69
CA THR A 93 10.73 2.46 4.95
C THR A 93 11.97 2.06 5.77
N PHE A 94 12.37 2.86 6.75
CA PHE A 94 13.51 2.54 7.62
C PHE A 94 13.17 1.40 8.58
N ASP A 95 11.92 1.31 9.06
CA ASP A 95 11.51 0.18 9.91
C ASP A 95 11.38 -1.11 9.10
N ILE A 96 10.93 -1.02 7.84
CA ILE A 96 10.99 -2.15 6.89
C ILE A 96 12.43 -2.67 6.82
N GLY A 97 13.41 -1.78 6.66
CA GLY A 97 14.82 -2.13 6.63
C GLY A 97 15.29 -2.86 7.89
N LYS A 98 14.86 -2.42 9.08
CA LYS A 98 15.19 -3.10 10.36
C LYS A 98 14.63 -4.51 10.41
N TYR A 99 13.35 -4.70 10.04
CA TYR A 99 12.73 -6.03 10.03
C TYR A 99 13.38 -6.97 9.02
N VAL A 100 13.70 -6.48 7.83
CA VAL A 100 14.41 -7.28 6.81
C VAL A 100 15.81 -7.65 7.29
N ALA A 101 16.54 -6.73 7.89
CA ALA A 101 17.87 -7.01 8.44
C ALA A 101 17.82 -8.04 9.57
N ALA A 102 16.83 -7.96 10.45
CA ALA A 102 16.62 -8.94 11.52
C ALA A 102 16.30 -10.33 10.95
N LEU A 103 15.34 -10.42 10.01
CA LEU A 103 14.96 -11.67 9.35
C LEU A 103 16.16 -12.37 8.69
N VAL A 104 16.95 -11.62 7.91
CA VAL A 104 18.16 -12.16 7.25
C VAL A 104 19.21 -12.59 8.28
N GLY A 105 19.29 -11.92 9.43
CA GLY A 105 20.25 -12.22 10.48
C GLY A 105 19.90 -13.43 11.37
N THR A 106 18.65 -13.91 11.36
CA THR A 106 18.18 -14.92 12.32
C THR A 106 17.60 -16.19 11.71
N SER A 107 17.37 -16.24 10.40
CA SER A 107 16.63 -17.34 9.77
C SER A 107 17.35 -17.89 8.56
N ASP A 108 17.67 -19.19 8.61
CA ASP A 108 18.24 -19.95 7.48
C ASP A 108 17.16 -20.48 6.52
N THR A 109 15.89 -20.45 6.95
CA THR A 109 14.71 -20.81 6.18
C THR A 109 13.65 -19.73 6.36
N TRP A 110 12.96 -19.37 5.29
CA TRP A 110 12.00 -18.29 5.26
C TRP A 110 10.63 -18.78 4.83
N GLU A 111 9.61 -18.24 5.50
CA GLU A 111 8.24 -18.35 5.02
C GLU A 111 8.12 -17.66 3.68
N ARG A 112 7.23 -18.20 2.84
CA ARG A 112 7.03 -17.69 1.48
C ARG A 112 6.60 -16.23 1.44
N TYR A 113 5.82 -15.81 2.43
CA TYR A 113 5.33 -14.45 2.61
C TYR A 113 5.50 -14.01 4.05
N TYR A 114 6.03 -12.80 4.24
CA TYR A 114 5.98 -12.10 5.51
C TYR A 114 5.27 -10.76 5.35
N TYR A 115 4.64 -10.33 6.43
CA TYR A 115 3.90 -9.07 6.47
C TYR A 115 4.49 -8.14 7.53
N ILE A 116 4.45 -6.84 7.26
CA ILE A 116 4.82 -5.81 8.23
C ILE A 116 3.68 -4.82 8.33
N ARG A 117 3.33 -4.46 9.56
CA ARG A 117 2.32 -3.47 9.89
C ARG A 117 2.93 -2.45 10.85
N GLY A 118 3.37 -1.31 10.33
CA GLY A 118 3.92 -0.25 11.17
C GLY A 118 2.84 0.46 11.99
N ASP A 119 1.84 0.97 11.29
CA ASP A 119 0.62 1.58 11.81
C ASP A 119 -0.58 1.18 10.91
N THR A 120 -1.80 1.41 11.37
CA THR A 120 -3.02 1.16 10.58
C THR A 120 -4.01 2.32 10.65
N PRO A 121 -3.62 3.52 10.21
CA PRO A 121 -4.56 4.63 10.10
C PRO A 121 -5.54 4.38 8.94
N SER A 122 -6.67 5.08 8.96
CA SER A 122 -7.48 5.27 7.75
C SER A 122 -6.96 6.46 6.95
N TYR A 123 -7.27 6.57 5.66
CA TYR A 123 -6.86 7.74 4.89
C TYR A 123 -7.49 9.05 5.42
N GLY A 124 -8.68 9.00 6.01
CA GLY A 124 -9.25 10.15 6.73
C GLY A 124 -8.36 10.61 7.90
N LYS A 125 -7.79 9.67 8.67
CA LYS A 125 -6.81 10.00 9.72
C LYS A 125 -5.50 10.54 9.14
N VAL A 126 -5.07 10.02 7.99
CA VAL A 126 -3.89 10.54 7.27
C VAL A 126 -4.09 11.99 6.88
N VAL A 127 -5.22 12.34 6.27
CA VAL A 127 -5.56 13.74 5.94
C VAL A 127 -5.56 14.60 7.19
N ALA A 128 -6.23 14.18 8.27
CA ALA A 128 -6.27 14.96 9.51
C ALA A 128 -4.87 15.20 10.12
N ALA A 129 -3.99 14.20 10.09
CA ALA A 129 -2.62 14.32 10.55
C ALA A 129 -1.81 15.29 9.66
N ALA A 130 -1.97 15.19 8.34
CA ALA A 130 -1.32 16.08 7.38
C ALA A 130 -1.78 17.53 7.52
N GLU A 131 -3.08 17.78 7.68
CA GLU A 131 -3.61 19.12 7.90
C GLU A 131 -3.04 19.75 9.18
N LYS A 132 -2.95 18.96 10.26
CA LYS A 132 -2.36 19.40 11.52
C LYS A 132 -0.87 19.70 11.38
N GLY A 133 -0.11 18.82 10.73
CA GLY A 133 1.33 18.95 10.57
C GLY A 133 1.74 20.08 9.62
N LEU A 134 0.96 20.33 8.57
CA LEU A 134 1.23 21.37 7.57
C LEU A 134 0.57 22.71 7.90
N GLY A 135 -0.41 22.74 8.82
CA GLY A 135 -1.16 23.95 9.16
C GLY A 135 -2.08 24.44 8.03
N VAL A 136 -2.47 23.55 7.11
CA VAL A 136 -3.32 23.87 5.94
C VAL A 136 -4.46 22.87 5.82
N LYS A 137 -5.57 23.29 5.21
CA LYS A 137 -6.73 22.42 4.93
C LYS A 137 -6.63 21.79 3.56
N PHE A 138 -7.07 20.54 3.47
CA PHE A 138 -7.06 19.78 2.22
C PHE A 138 -8.41 19.86 1.52
N ALA A 139 -8.39 19.91 0.19
CA ALA A 139 -9.57 19.64 -0.60
C ALA A 139 -9.79 18.11 -0.64
N VAL A 140 -10.88 17.65 -0.03
CA VAL A 140 -11.18 16.22 0.11
C VAL A 140 -12.39 15.86 -0.75
N SER A 141 -12.23 14.86 -1.62
CA SER A 141 -13.32 14.16 -2.29
C SER A 141 -13.45 12.74 -1.76
N TYR A 142 -14.63 12.16 -1.96
CA TYR A 142 -14.94 10.78 -1.60
C TYR A 142 -15.43 10.04 -2.83
N ASP A 143 -14.67 9.03 -3.26
CA ASP A 143 -15.02 8.16 -4.39
C ASP A 143 -15.77 6.94 -3.87
N SER A 144 -17.05 6.83 -4.26
CA SER A 144 -17.90 5.72 -3.82
C SER A 144 -17.37 4.37 -4.32
N VAL A 145 -17.65 3.27 -3.60
CA VAL A 145 -17.31 1.91 -4.05
C VAL A 145 -17.91 1.61 -5.43
N GLU A 146 -19.08 2.15 -5.76
CA GLU A 146 -19.69 2.00 -7.09
C GLU A 146 -18.86 2.70 -8.18
N THR A 147 -18.38 3.91 -7.92
CA THR A 147 -17.49 4.68 -8.80
C THR A 147 -16.19 3.93 -9.02
N LEU A 148 -15.55 3.46 -7.94
CA LEU A 148 -14.28 2.74 -8.01
C LEU A 148 -14.40 1.42 -8.80
N ARG A 149 -15.53 0.71 -8.68
CA ARG A 149 -15.82 -0.50 -9.47
C ARG A 149 -15.94 -0.24 -10.97
N LYS A 150 -16.29 0.97 -11.39
CA LYS A 150 -16.30 1.38 -12.80
C LYS A 150 -14.89 1.72 -13.33
N GLY A 151 -13.87 1.66 -12.46
CA GLY A 151 -12.51 2.09 -12.78
C GLY A 151 -12.37 3.62 -12.84
N GLU A 152 -13.31 4.33 -12.22
CA GLU A 152 -13.36 5.79 -12.15
C GLU A 152 -12.83 6.25 -10.79
N MET A 153 -12.16 7.39 -10.78
CA MET A 153 -11.60 8.03 -9.59
C MET A 153 -11.56 9.54 -9.80
N THR A 154 -11.69 10.32 -8.74
CA THR A 154 -11.49 11.77 -8.78
C THR A 154 -10.10 12.10 -9.34
N ASP A 155 -10.03 13.11 -10.22
CA ASP A 155 -8.77 13.57 -10.78
C ASP A 155 -7.91 14.25 -9.71
N MET A 156 -6.68 13.76 -9.55
CA MET A 156 -5.70 14.33 -8.62
C MET A 156 -4.53 14.97 -9.38
N PRO A 157 -4.05 16.15 -8.97
CA PRO A 157 -2.85 16.76 -9.55
C PRO A 157 -1.62 15.83 -9.55
N ALA A 158 -1.44 15.04 -8.48
CA ALA A 158 -0.37 14.04 -8.40
C ALA A 158 -0.35 13.01 -9.54
N PHE A 159 -1.49 12.77 -10.21
CA PHE A 159 -1.58 11.77 -11.28
C PHE A 159 -0.85 12.20 -12.55
N GLU A 160 -0.55 13.49 -12.76
CA GLU A 160 0.20 13.93 -13.94
C GLU A 160 1.60 13.32 -13.97
N GLY A 161 2.30 13.36 -12.83
CA GLY A 161 3.64 12.77 -12.70
C GLY A 161 3.62 11.25 -12.85
N LEU A 162 2.54 10.59 -12.41
CA LEU A 162 2.39 9.14 -12.56
C LEU A 162 2.00 8.76 -13.99
N ALA A 163 1.12 9.54 -14.64
CA ALA A 163 0.70 9.32 -16.01
C ALA A 163 1.88 9.40 -16.98
N ALA A 164 2.81 10.33 -16.74
CA ALA A 164 4.06 10.42 -17.51
C ALA A 164 4.89 9.12 -17.46
N ALA A 165 4.91 8.42 -16.31
CA ALA A 165 5.60 7.13 -16.19
C ALA A 165 4.89 5.99 -16.95
N PHE A 166 3.62 6.16 -17.31
CA PHE A 166 2.79 5.20 -18.03
C PHE A 166 2.43 5.65 -19.46
N GLY A 167 3.33 6.38 -20.12
CA GLY A 167 3.19 6.78 -21.53
C GLY A 167 2.60 8.17 -21.75
N GLY A 168 2.19 8.86 -20.68
CA GLY A 168 1.75 10.25 -20.71
C GLY A 168 0.41 10.49 -21.43
N GLY A 169 0.04 11.77 -21.52
CA GLY A 169 -1.19 12.21 -22.18
C GLY A 169 -2.46 11.61 -21.59
N GLU A 170 -3.53 11.63 -22.39
CA GLU A 170 -4.85 11.14 -21.99
C GLU A 170 -4.86 9.63 -21.70
N GLN A 171 -4.06 8.85 -22.45
CA GLN A 171 -3.96 7.41 -22.26
C GLN A 171 -3.28 7.05 -20.93
N GLY A 172 -2.14 7.67 -20.62
CA GLY A 172 -1.45 7.48 -19.35
C GLY A 172 -2.32 7.91 -18.17
N MET A 173 -3.04 9.02 -18.31
CA MET A 173 -3.97 9.49 -17.27
C MET A 173 -5.13 8.51 -17.06
N THR A 174 -5.78 8.07 -18.14
CA THR A 174 -6.87 7.07 -18.07
C THR A 174 -6.40 5.77 -17.42
N PHE A 175 -5.19 5.33 -17.78
CA PHE A 175 -4.59 4.14 -17.19
C PHE A 175 -4.34 4.32 -15.69
N VAL A 176 -3.72 5.43 -15.29
CA VAL A 176 -3.45 5.74 -13.87
C VAL A 176 -4.73 5.80 -13.06
N LYS A 177 -5.79 6.46 -13.57
CA LYS A 177 -7.07 6.53 -12.88
C LYS A 177 -7.68 5.14 -12.65
N LYS A 178 -7.68 4.28 -13.67
CA LYS A 178 -8.18 2.90 -13.54
C LYS A 178 -7.35 2.08 -12.54
N LEU A 179 -6.03 2.24 -12.58
CA LEU A 179 -5.11 1.59 -11.66
C LEU A 179 -5.37 2.04 -10.21
N MET A 180 -5.50 3.35 -9.98
CA MET A 180 -5.73 3.90 -8.65
C MET A 180 -7.14 3.58 -8.14
N ALA A 181 -8.16 3.64 -8.99
CA ALA A 181 -9.51 3.19 -8.65
C ALA A 181 -9.53 1.72 -8.19
N SER A 182 -8.79 0.85 -8.90
CA SER A 182 -8.68 -0.57 -8.54
C SER A 182 -7.99 -0.77 -7.20
N ASN A 183 -6.85 -0.10 -6.98
CA ASN A 183 -6.14 -0.17 -5.70
C ASN A 183 -7.01 0.34 -4.54
N ALA A 184 -7.71 1.44 -4.74
CA ALA A 184 -8.57 2.05 -3.73
C ALA A 184 -9.79 1.15 -3.42
N LEU A 185 -10.37 0.51 -4.43
CA LEU A 185 -11.43 -0.49 -4.26
C LEU A 185 -10.95 -1.68 -3.43
N TRP A 186 -9.76 -2.22 -3.72
CA TRP A 186 -9.23 -3.38 -3.01
C TRP A 186 -8.96 -3.08 -1.53
N ILE A 187 -8.51 -1.87 -1.22
CA ILE A 187 -8.39 -1.41 0.16
C ILE A 187 -9.77 -1.46 0.85
N GLU A 188 -10.81 -0.89 0.25
CA GLU A 188 -12.18 -0.91 0.80
C GLU A 188 -12.77 -2.31 0.91
N GLU A 189 -12.40 -3.23 0.00
CA GLU A 189 -12.84 -4.63 0.04
C GLU A 189 -12.06 -5.48 1.06
N GLY A 190 -11.08 -4.90 1.75
CA GLY A 190 -10.32 -5.55 2.82
C GLY A 190 -9.10 -6.34 2.35
N ASP A 191 -8.64 -6.17 1.11
CA ASP A 191 -7.44 -6.87 0.60
C ASP A 191 -6.14 -6.44 1.32
N ALA A 192 -6.21 -5.36 2.10
CA ALA A 192 -5.15 -4.90 2.98
C ALA A 192 -5.12 -5.62 4.34
N ASP A 193 -6.08 -6.51 4.63
CA ASP A 193 -6.07 -7.35 5.82
C ASP A 193 -5.26 -8.63 5.58
N TYR A 194 -4.04 -8.63 6.11
CA TYR A 194 -3.09 -9.71 5.90
C TYR A 194 -3.21 -10.79 7.00
N PRO A 195 -3.10 -12.10 6.67
CA PRO A 195 -3.26 -13.19 7.63
C PRO A 195 -1.99 -13.46 8.47
N GLY A 196 -0.89 -12.76 8.21
CA GLY A 196 0.43 -13.11 8.74
C GLY A 196 1.13 -14.23 7.95
N PRO A 197 2.32 -14.68 8.40
CA PRO A 197 2.99 -14.26 9.64
C PRO A 197 3.51 -12.82 9.59
N PHE A 198 3.44 -12.13 10.72
CA PHE A 198 3.91 -10.75 10.84
C PHE A 198 5.32 -10.68 11.43
N LEU A 199 6.23 -9.95 10.78
CA LEU A 199 7.57 -9.71 11.34
C LEU A 199 7.51 -8.92 12.65
N ASN A 200 6.45 -8.14 12.87
CA ASN A 200 6.16 -7.47 14.14
C ASN A 200 6.08 -8.44 15.33
N GLU A 201 5.57 -9.66 15.10
CA GLU A 201 5.42 -10.69 16.14
C GLU A 201 6.74 -11.45 16.35
N MET A 202 7.52 -11.62 15.29
CA MET A 202 8.82 -12.28 15.33
C MET A 202 9.91 -11.41 15.97
N PHE A 203 9.84 -10.09 15.75
CA PHE A 203 10.83 -9.11 16.21
C PHE A 203 10.16 -7.99 17.02
N PRO A 204 9.55 -8.31 18.17
CA PRO A 204 8.77 -7.36 18.97
C PRO A 204 9.62 -6.20 19.54
N GLU A 205 10.94 -6.32 19.57
CA GLU A 205 11.88 -5.28 19.95
C GLU A 205 11.96 -4.14 18.93
N ILE A 206 11.65 -4.41 17.66
CA ILE A 206 11.56 -3.38 16.63
C ILE A 206 10.22 -2.68 16.80
N LYS A 207 10.24 -1.43 17.29
CA LYS A 207 9.06 -0.59 17.41
C LYS A 207 8.91 0.27 16.16
N PRO A 208 7.93 -0.02 15.27
CA PRO A 208 7.74 0.77 14.08
C PRO A 208 7.15 2.14 14.44
N VAL A 209 7.49 3.14 13.63
CA VAL A 209 7.02 4.51 13.79
C VAL A 209 5.58 4.63 13.35
N THR A 210 4.75 5.23 14.20
CA THR A 210 3.34 5.51 13.87
C THR A 210 3.20 6.78 13.04
N LEU A 211 2.04 6.98 12.40
CA LEU A 211 1.74 8.21 11.66
C LEU A 211 1.90 9.46 12.55
N GLU A 212 1.38 9.40 13.78
CA GLU A 212 1.48 10.51 14.73
C GLU A 212 2.92 10.78 15.15
N GLU A 213 3.68 9.74 15.46
CA GLU A 213 5.10 9.88 15.81
C GLU A 213 5.90 10.44 14.64
N ALA A 214 5.64 9.99 13.41
CA ALA A 214 6.32 10.49 12.22
C ALA A 214 6.11 12.00 12.03
N TRP A 215 4.87 12.50 12.17
CA TRP A 215 4.61 13.93 12.14
C TRP A 215 5.26 14.70 13.29
N SER A 216 5.37 14.11 14.49
CA SER A 216 6.06 14.75 15.61
C SER A 216 7.58 14.93 15.41
N ARG A 217 8.19 14.13 14.53
CA ARG A 217 9.64 14.18 14.22
C ARG A 217 10.01 15.30 13.26
N VAL A 218 9.03 15.87 12.56
CA VAL A 218 9.21 16.89 11.52
C VAL A 218 8.51 18.22 11.85
N ALA A 219 7.87 18.28 13.02
CA ALA A 219 7.16 19.46 13.52
C ALA A 219 8.10 20.49 14.20
#